data_AF-A0A949Q649-F1
#
_entry.id   AF-A0A949Q649-F1
#
_cell.length_a   1.000
_cell.length_b   1.000
_cell.length_c   1.000
_cell.angle_alpha   90.00
_cell.angle_beta   90.00
_cell.angle_gamma   90.00
#
_symmetry.space_group_name_H-M   'P 1'
#
loop_
_entity.id
_entity.type
_entity.pdbx_description
1 polymer ?
#
loop_
_entity_poly.entity_id
_entity_poly.type
_entity_poly.pdbx_seq_one_letter_code
_entity_poly.pdbx_strand_id
1 'polypeptide(L)'
;MKISDRHEVIVIFAIYWMNNKTYFYGMSKGYTGLLAYDASEVEIIDSTLSGEFIYLDNGIFYKPLIVNKLLDDLVEGLPDAYHQFIEILKKNGHIDPDFC
;
A
#
# COMPACT_ATOMS: atom_id res chain seq x y z
N MET A 1 5.60 -1.33 -6.90
CA MET A 1 6.19 -2.62 -6.48
C MET A 1 5.04 -3.57 -6.31
N LYS A 2 5.24 -4.84 -6.64
CA LYS A 2 4.23 -5.89 -6.48
C LYS A 2 4.85 -7.10 -5.81
N ILE A 3 4.07 -7.72 -4.93
CA ILE A 3 4.40 -8.99 -4.31
C ILE A 3 3.37 -10.04 -4.69
N SER A 4 3.73 -11.31 -4.56
CA SER A 4 2.79 -12.41 -4.53
C SER A 4 2.69 -12.98 -3.12
N ASP A 5 1.46 -13.13 -2.64
CA ASP A 5 1.12 -13.86 -1.41
C ASP A 5 0.00 -14.85 -1.75
N ARG A 6 0.21 -16.15 -1.50
CA ARG A 6 -0.78 -17.23 -1.76
C ARG A 6 -1.48 -17.15 -3.14
N HIS A 7 -0.73 -16.87 -4.20
CA HIS A 7 -1.22 -16.69 -5.58
C HIS A 7 -2.04 -15.42 -5.85
N GLU A 8 -2.14 -14.51 -4.90
CA GLU A 8 -2.66 -13.16 -5.09
C GLU A 8 -1.52 -12.19 -5.43
N VAL A 9 -1.79 -11.24 -6.33
CA VAL A 9 -0.87 -10.16 -6.67
C VAL A 9 -1.28 -8.90 -5.91
N ILE A 10 -0.38 -8.41 -5.07
CA ILE A 10 -0.63 -7.26 -4.19
C ILE A 10 0.25 -6.10 -4.64
N VAL A 11 -0.36 -4.92 -4.77
CA VAL A 11 0.36 -3.67 -5.05
C VAL A 11 0.81 -3.04 -3.73
N ILE A 12 2.10 -2.70 -3.64
CA ILE A 12 2.71 -2.14 -2.44
C ILE A 12 2.71 -0.60 -2.49
N PHE A 13 2.27 0.00 -1.38
CA PHE A 13 2.18 1.44 -1.16
C PHE A 13 3.09 1.95 -0.04
N ALA A 14 3.65 1.06 0.78
CA ALA A 14 4.74 1.45 1.68
C ALA A 14 5.67 0.28 1.99
N ILE A 15 6.91 0.61 2.34
CA ILE A 15 7.90 -0.29 2.91
C ILE A 15 8.29 0.29 4.27
N TYR A 16 8.28 -0.50 5.33
CA TYR A 16 8.69 -0.03 6.65
C TYR A 16 9.53 -1.07 7.38
N TRP A 17 10.36 -0.59 8.32
CA TRP A 17 11.27 -1.43 9.08
C TRP A 17 10.92 -1.40 10.56
N MET A 18 10.72 -2.58 11.14
CA MET A 18 10.43 -2.75 12.56
C MET A 18 11.10 -4.02 13.07
N ASN A 19 11.72 -3.96 14.25
CA ASN A 19 12.36 -5.12 14.90
C ASN A 19 13.33 -5.89 13.97
N ASN A 20 14.13 -5.16 13.19
CA ASN A 20 15.08 -5.71 12.21
C ASN A 20 14.44 -6.57 11.10
N LYS A 21 13.14 -6.38 10.87
CA LYS A 21 12.39 -6.97 9.76
C LYS A 21 11.91 -5.89 8.81
N THR A 22 11.68 -6.28 7.56
CA THR A 22 11.06 -5.45 6.52
C THR A 22 9.63 -5.88 6.33
N TYR A 23 8.74 -4.90 6.28
CA TYR A 23 7.32 -5.09 6.07
C TYR A 23 6.84 -4.23 4.90
N PHE A 24 5.77 -4.67 4.26
CA PHE A 24 5.11 -3.95 3.19
C PHE A 24 3.67 -3.64 3.58
N TYR A 25 3.19 -2.43 3.25
CA TYR A 25 1.76 -2.16 3.20
C TYR A 25 1.25 -2.30 1.77
N GLY A 26 0.23 -3.14 1.59
CA GLY A 26 -0.38 -3.38 0.29
C GLY A 26 -1.88 -3.55 0.37
N MET A 27 -2.55 -3.40 -0.78
CA MET A 27 -4.00 -3.65 -0.91
C MET A 27 -4.24 -5.08 -1.38
N SER A 28 -5.03 -5.84 -0.61
CA SER A 28 -5.56 -7.14 -1.02
C SER A 28 -7.00 -7.01 -1.52
N LYS A 29 -7.36 -7.87 -2.46
CA LYS A 29 -8.69 -7.94 -3.04
C LYS A 29 -9.72 -8.36 -1.98
N GLY A 30 -10.73 -7.51 -1.79
CA GLY A 30 -11.83 -7.76 -0.84
C GLY A 30 -11.57 -7.27 0.58
N TYR A 31 -10.45 -6.57 0.81
CA TYR A 31 -10.17 -5.90 2.07
C TYR A 31 -10.24 -4.38 1.92
N THR A 32 -10.97 -3.70 2.81
CA THR A 32 -11.15 -2.24 2.81
C THR A 32 -10.05 -1.56 3.60
N GLY A 33 -8.81 -1.62 3.12
CA GLY A 33 -7.67 -1.02 3.81
C GLY A 33 -6.31 -1.47 3.29
N LEU A 34 -5.28 -1.23 4.09
CA LEU A 34 -3.91 -1.72 3.87
C LEU A 34 -3.58 -2.85 4.83
N LEU A 35 -3.06 -3.95 4.29
CA LEU A 35 -2.54 -5.07 5.08
C LEU A 35 -1.03 -5.00 5.15
N ALA A 36 -0.49 -5.42 6.30
CA ALA A 36 0.93 -5.59 6.52
C ALA A 36 1.37 -6.98 6.07
N TYR A 37 2.42 -7.04 5.26
CA TYR A 37 3.05 -8.26 4.79
C TYR A 37 4.49 -8.32 5.29
N ASP A 38 4.89 -9.42 5.94
CA ASP A 38 6.30 -9.66 6.27
C ASP A 38 7.05 -10.01 4.98
N ALA A 39 8.10 -9.25 4.65
CA ALA A 39 8.87 -9.45 3.43
C ALA A 39 9.52 -10.84 3.33
N SER A 40 9.67 -11.54 4.46
CA SER A 40 10.18 -12.93 4.49
C SER A 40 9.14 -14.00 4.16
N GLU A 41 7.86 -13.64 4.10
CA GLU A 41 6.74 -14.56 3.87
C GLU A 41 6.10 -14.41 2.48
N VAL A 42 6.60 -13.48 1.66
CA VAL A 42 6.03 -13.13 0.34
C VAL A 42 7.10 -13.10 -0.75
N GLU A 43 6.69 -13.28 -2.00
CA GLU A 43 7.59 -13.22 -3.16
C GLU A 43 7.54 -11.85 -3.83
N ILE A 44 8.68 -11.22 -4.11
CA ILE A 44 8.72 -9.96 -4.89
C ILE A 44 8.67 -10.31 -6.37
N ILE A 45 7.60 -9.92 -7.05
CA ILE A 45 7.40 -10.17 -8.49
C ILE A 45 7.67 -8.93 -9.35
N ASP A 46 7.64 -7.74 -8.75
CA ASP A 46 8.09 -6.48 -9.35
C ASP A 46 8.69 -5.59 -8.26
N SER A 47 10.00 -5.34 -8.32
CA SER A 47 10.75 -4.59 -7.33
C SER A 47 10.63 -3.05 -7.46
N THR A 48 9.97 -2.54 -8.49
CA THR A 48 9.97 -1.09 -8.78
C THR A 48 8.82 -0.38 -8.08
N LEU A 49 9.10 0.59 -7.21
CA LEU A 49 8.08 1.50 -6.68
C LEU A 49 7.77 2.59 -7.71
N SER A 50 6.49 2.71 -8.10
CA SER A 50 6.02 3.71 -9.06
C SER A 50 5.21 4.77 -8.33
N GLY A 51 5.46 6.05 -8.61
CA GLY A 51 4.81 7.19 -7.95
C GLY A 51 5.77 7.99 -7.08
N GLU A 52 5.23 8.95 -6.33
CA GLU A 52 6.02 9.76 -5.38
C GLU A 52 5.98 9.13 -3.99
N PHE A 53 7.15 8.98 -3.36
CA PHE A 53 7.29 8.42 -2.01
C PHE A 53 8.04 9.38 -1.09
N ILE A 54 7.72 9.32 0.20
CA ILE A 54 8.36 10.09 1.27
C ILE A 54 8.96 9.12 2.29
N TYR A 55 10.17 9.43 2.75
CA TYR A 55 10.75 8.76 3.91
C TYR A 55 10.21 9.39 5.21
N LEU A 56 9.65 8.58 6.10
CA LEU A 56 9.09 8.98 7.40
C LEU A 56 9.26 7.83 8.40
N ASP A 57 9.64 8.09 9.64
CA ASP A 57 9.66 7.12 10.77
C ASP A 57 10.14 5.69 10.42
N ASN A 58 11.30 5.58 9.78
CA ASN A 58 11.85 4.30 9.30
C ASN A 58 10.91 3.56 8.35
N GLY A 59 10.36 4.29 7.39
CA GLY A 59 9.62 3.73 6.26
C GLY A 59 9.63 4.66 5.06
N ILE A 60 9.31 4.08 3.90
CA ILE A 60 9.11 4.75 2.63
C ILE A 60 7.63 4.58 2.29
N PHE A 61 6.89 5.69 2.29
CA PHE A 61 5.44 5.69 2.13
C PHE A 61 5.04 6.42 0.86
N TYR A 62 4.04 5.88 0.16
CA TYR A 62 3.43 6.56 -0.97
C TYR A 62 2.87 7.91 -0.50
N LYS A 63 3.38 8.99 -1.08
CA LYS A 63 3.21 10.37 -0.58
C LYS A 63 1.76 10.76 -0.27
N PRO A 64 0.75 10.40 -1.09
CA PRO A 64 -0.64 10.72 -0.78
C PRO A 64 -1.15 10.12 0.53
N LEU A 65 -0.63 8.98 1.00
CA LEU A 65 -1.00 8.41 2.30
C LEU A 65 -0.69 9.37 3.44
N ILE A 66 0.48 10.02 3.37
CA ILE A 66 0.98 10.92 4.41
C ILE A 66 0.34 12.30 4.30
N VAL A 67 0.34 12.88 3.09
CA VAL A 67 -0.17 14.25 2.87
C VAL A 67 -1.66 14.35 3.18
N ASN A 68 -2.44 13.31 2.89
CA ASN A 68 -3.87 13.28 3.16
C ASN A 68 -4.22 12.64 4.52
N LYS A 69 -3.23 12.27 5.33
CA LYS A 69 -3.42 11.63 6.65
C LYS A 69 -4.29 10.37 6.60
N LEU A 70 -4.09 9.54 5.58
CA LEU A 70 -4.91 8.33 5.34
C LEU A 70 -4.29 7.06 5.94
N LEU A 71 -3.02 7.09 6.33
CA LEU A 71 -2.29 5.88 6.69
C LEU A 71 -2.96 5.12 7.85
N ASP A 72 -3.21 5.80 8.97
CA ASP A 72 -3.77 5.17 10.17
C ASP A 72 -5.18 4.63 9.88
N ASP A 73 -6.05 5.46 9.29
CA ASP A 73 -7.42 5.08 8.93
C ASP A 73 -7.47 3.88 7.96
N LEU A 74 -6.54 3.79 7.00
CA LEU A 74 -6.45 2.67 6.07
C LEU A 74 -5.94 1.38 6.74
N VAL A 75 -5.04 1.49 7.71
CA VAL A 75 -4.55 0.35 8.50
C VAL A 75 -5.64 -0.15 9.46
N GLU A 76 -6.48 0.76 9.97
CA GLU A 76 -7.65 0.44 10.78
C GLU A 76 -8.84 -0.10 9.95
N GLY A 77 -8.74 -0.01 8.62
CA GLY A 77 -9.74 -0.55 7.69
C GLY A 77 -10.99 0.32 7.56
N LEU A 78 -10.86 1.64 7.78
CA LEU A 78 -11.98 2.57 7.71
C LEU A 78 -12.47 2.76 6.26
N PRO A 79 -13.76 2.49 5.97
CA PRO A 79 -14.29 2.53 4.60
C PRO A 79 -14.16 3.89 3.90
N ASP A 80 -14.33 4.99 4.64
CA ASP A 80 -14.24 6.35 4.08
C ASP A 80 -12.82 6.67 3.60
N ALA A 81 -11.80 6.28 4.38
CA ALA A 81 -10.41 6.43 4.00
C ALA A 81 -10.04 5.55 2.80
N TYR A 82 -10.58 4.32 2.76
CA TYR A 82 -10.43 3.44 1.60
C TYR A 82 -11.01 4.07 0.33
N HIS A 83 -12.22 4.62 0.39
CA HIS A 83 -12.84 5.30 -0.74
C HIS A 83 -12.01 6.50 -1.20
N GLN A 84 -11.57 7.35 -0.28
CA GLN A 84 -10.69 8.49 -0.61
C GLN A 84 -9.38 8.03 -1.24
N PHE A 85 -8.80 6.92 -0.76
CA PHE A 85 -7.56 6.38 -1.31
C PHE A 85 -7.75 5.85 -2.75
N ILE A 86 -8.84 5.14 -3.02
CA ILE A 86 -9.19 4.70 -4.38
C ILE A 86 -9.28 5.87 -5.35
N GLU A 87 -9.96 6.96 -4.97
CA GLU A 87 -10.08 8.15 -5.82
C GLU A 87 -8.73 8.82 -6.10
N ILE A 88 -7.82 8.82 -5.12
CA ILE A 88 -6.43 9.26 -5.32
C ILE A 88 -5.70 8.37 -6.33
N LEU A 89 -5.84 7.05 -6.21
CA LEU A 89 -5.18 6.10 -7.10
C LEU A 89 -5.70 6.23 -8.54
N LYS A 90 -7.01 6.42 -8.73
CA LYS A 90 -7.62 6.70 -10.04
C LYS A 90 -7.06 7.99 -10.64
N LYS A 91 -7.06 9.08 -9.87
CA LYS A 91 -6.55 10.38 -10.32
C LYS A 91 -5.07 10.33 -10.73
N ASN A 92 -4.28 9.51 -10.04
CA ASN A 92 -2.85 9.37 -10.30
C ASN A 92 -2.53 8.30 -11.36
N GLY A 93 -3.55 7.66 -11.96
CA GLY A 93 -3.39 6.64 -13.00
C GLY A 93 -2.76 5.33 -12.50
N HIS A 94 -2.83 5.06 -11.20
CA HIS A 94 -2.30 3.82 -10.60
C HIS A 94 -3.29 2.65 -10.71
N ILE A 95 -4.59 2.94 -10.82
CA ILE A 95 -5.66 1.96 -11.03
C ILE A 95 -6.61 2.46 -12.10
N ASP A 96 -7.42 1.55 -12.66
CA ASP A 96 -8.45 1.87 -13.63
C ASP A 96 -9.48 2.86 -13.04
N PRO A 97 -9.86 3.94 -13.76
CA PRO A 97 -10.93 4.84 -13.33
C PRO A 97 -12.25 4.14 -12.95
N ASP A 98 -12.56 3.00 -13.58
CA ASP A 98 -13.78 2.23 -13.34
C ASP A 98 -13.61 1.15 -12.25
N PHE A 99 -12.50 1.18 -11.49
CA PHE A 99 -12.30 0.30 -10.33
C PHE A 99 -13.33 0.62 -9.23
N CYS A 100 -14.25 -0.31 -9.01
CA CYS A 100 -15.34 -0.27 -8.02
C CYS A 100 -15.09 -1.24 -6.86
#